data_AF-A0A954SY10-F1
#
_entry.id   AF-A0A954SY10-F1
#
_cell.length_a   1.000
_cell.length_b   1.000
_cell.length_c   1.000
_cell.angle_alpha   90.00
_cell.angle_beta   90.00
_cell.angle_gamma   90.00
#
_symmetry.space_group_name_H-M   'P 1'
#
loop_
_entity.id
_entity.type
_entity.pdbx_description
1 polymer ?
#
loop_
_entity_poly.entity_id
_entity_poly.type
_entity_poly.pdbx_seq_one_letter_code
_entity_poly.pdbx_strand_id
1 'polypeptide(L)'
;MITAVESAGFHITGMPMDSGGDRIVCAGERFSGGLSGNSFWLAERGGKWFLGTWGGLLYHVKDAEFASTVAIAWLRKNSSKTVSDIDVELKTRFSLLPANDDEFDDQ
;
A
#
# COMPACT_ATOMS: atom_id res chain seq x y z
N MET A 1 -12.79 -5.82 1.83
CA MET A 1 -11.33 -5.90 1.64
C MET A 1 -10.67 -4.65 2.19
N ILE A 2 -10.80 -3.50 1.52
CA ILE A 2 -10.13 -2.25 1.94
C ILE A 2 -10.79 -1.59 3.16
N THR A 3 -12.05 -1.91 3.41
CA THR A 3 -12.77 -1.54 4.65
C THR A 3 -12.07 -2.02 5.93
N ALA A 4 -11.21 -3.05 5.85
CA ALA A 4 -10.44 -3.54 7.00
C ALA A 4 -9.40 -2.51 7.49
N VAL A 5 -8.81 -1.74 6.58
CA VAL A 5 -7.85 -0.67 6.90
C VAL A 5 -8.55 0.44 7.68
N GLU A 6 -9.74 0.86 7.20
CA GLU A 6 -10.58 1.84 7.91
C GLU A 6 -11.09 1.31 9.25
N SER A 7 -11.52 0.03 9.29
CA SER A 7 -11.97 -0.62 10.54
C SER A 7 -10.85 -0.74 11.57
N ALA A 8 -9.59 -0.75 11.14
CA ALA A 8 -8.41 -0.72 12.01
C ALA A 8 -8.05 0.70 12.49
N GLY A 9 -8.81 1.73 12.11
CA GLY A 9 -8.61 3.12 12.52
C GLY A 9 -7.72 3.94 11.59
N PHE A 10 -7.41 3.43 10.40
CA PHE A 10 -6.57 4.12 9.41
C PHE A 10 -7.41 4.73 8.28
N HIS A 11 -6.73 5.38 7.33
CA HIS A 11 -7.39 6.13 6.27
C HIS A 11 -7.07 5.55 4.90
N ILE A 12 -8.07 5.59 4.03
CA ILE A 12 -7.92 5.24 2.61
C ILE A 12 -8.41 6.39 1.73
N THR A 13 -7.91 6.45 0.50
CA THR A 13 -8.57 7.18 -0.59
C THR A 13 -8.32 6.48 -1.92
N GLY A 14 -9.34 6.42 -2.77
CA GLY A 14 -9.13 6.07 -4.17
C GLY A 14 -8.36 7.19 -4.88
N MET A 15 -7.46 6.81 -5.78
CA MET A 15 -6.73 7.72 -6.64
C MET A 15 -6.65 7.08 -8.03
N PRO A 16 -7.22 7.71 -9.07
CA PRO A 16 -7.13 7.19 -10.43
C PRO A 16 -5.67 7.20 -10.91
N MET A 17 -5.35 6.26 -11.80
CA MET A 17 -4.03 6.20 -12.44
C MET A 17 -4.13 6.58 -13.92
N ASP A 18 -3.13 7.30 -14.41
CA ASP A 18 -3.09 7.75 -15.80
C ASP A 18 -2.98 6.58 -16.80
N SER A 19 -2.35 5.46 -16.40
CA SER A 19 -2.22 4.21 -17.18
C SER A 19 -3.45 3.29 -17.07
N GLY A 20 -4.59 3.81 -16.63
CA GLY A 20 -5.84 3.08 -16.42
C GLY A 20 -5.91 2.38 -15.06
N GLY A 21 -7.13 2.08 -14.62
CA GLY A 21 -7.37 1.49 -13.30
C GLY A 21 -7.25 2.49 -12.14
N ASP A 22 -7.45 1.97 -10.92
CA ASP A 22 -7.42 2.73 -9.69
C ASP A 22 -6.36 2.19 -8.75
N ARG A 23 -5.71 3.09 -8.00
CA ARG A 23 -4.95 2.72 -6.80
C ARG A 23 -5.69 3.21 -5.57
N ILE A 24 -5.53 2.48 -4.47
CA ILE A 24 -5.99 2.90 -3.16
C ILE A 24 -4.78 3.33 -2.35
N VAL A 25 -4.75 4.59 -1.96
CA VAL A 25 -3.77 5.09 -1.00
C VAL A 25 -4.24 4.74 0.40
N CYS A 26 -3.37 4.10 1.19
CA CYS A 26 -3.56 3.84 2.61
C CYS A 26 -2.66 4.80 3.40
N ALA A 27 -3.15 5.34 4.52
CA ALA A 27 -2.40 6.28 5.34
C ALA A 27 -2.69 6.16 6.84
N GLY A 28 -1.68 6.48 7.64
CA GLY A 28 -1.75 6.45 9.09
C GLY A 28 -2.50 7.64 9.68
N GLU A 29 -2.49 8.79 8.99
CA GLU A 29 -3.10 10.03 9.47
C GLU A 29 -3.84 10.77 8.33
N ARG A 30 -4.69 11.72 8.73
CA ARG A 30 -5.41 12.62 7.84
C ARG A 30 -5.25 14.05 8.33
N PHE A 31 -5.14 14.99 7.40
CA PHE A 31 -5.23 16.42 7.66
C PHE A 31 -6.32 17.04 6.80
N SER A 32 -6.63 18.32 7.05
CA SER A 32 -7.63 19.03 6.24
C SER A 32 -7.18 19.09 4.77
N GLY A 33 -7.84 18.33 3.92
CA GLY A 33 -7.57 18.28 2.48
C GLY A 33 -6.61 17.17 2.02
N GLY A 34 -6.17 16.25 2.89
CA GLY A 34 -5.27 15.19 2.45
C GLY A 34 -4.92 14.11 3.48
N LEU A 35 -4.04 13.21 3.08
CA LEU A 35 -3.49 12.13 3.90
C LEU A 35 -2.08 12.49 4.40
N SER A 36 -1.70 12.06 5.60
CA SER A 36 -0.38 12.32 6.19
C SER A 36 0.16 11.10 6.95
N GLY A 37 1.31 11.26 7.58
CA GLY A 37 2.03 10.20 8.27
C GLY A 37 2.61 9.18 7.27
N ASN A 38 2.69 7.93 7.69
CA ASN A 38 3.04 6.85 6.77
C ASN A 38 1.92 6.66 5.76
N SER A 39 2.26 6.63 4.47
CA SER A 39 1.32 6.31 3.41
C SER A 39 1.98 5.61 2.24
N PHE A 40 1.19 4.84 1.52
CA PHE A 40 1.58 4.03 0.37
C PHE A 40 0.33 3.69 -0.42
N TRP A 41 0.48 3.08 -1.58
CA TRP A 41 -0.65 2.69 -2.41
C TRP A 41 -0.70 1.18 -2.64
N LEU A 42 -1.92 0.69 -2.82
CA LEU A 42 -2.25 -0.66 -3.24
C LEU A 42 -2.95 -0.57 -4.59
N ALA A 43 -2.63 -1.46 -5.51
CA ALA A 43 -3.30 -1.55 -6.80
C ALA A 43 -3.42 -2.99 -7.26
N GLU A 44 -4.48 -3.30 -7.99
CA GLU A 44 -4.65 -4.56 -8.70
C GLU A 44 -4.45 -4.31 -10.20
N ARG A 45 -3.54 -5.06 -10.82
CA ARG A 45 -3.23 -4.99 -12.26
C ARG A 45 -3.06 -6.40 -12.80
N GLY A 46 -3.76 -6.72 -13.89
CA GLY A 46 -3.68 -8.06 -14.50
C GLY A 46 -4.02 -9.22 -13.53
N GLY A 47 -4.85 -8.97 -12.51
CA GLY A 47 -5.18 -9.95 -11.45
C GLY A 47 -4.06 -10.18 -10.41
N LYS A 48 -3.01 -9.36 -10.43
CA LYS A 48 -1.95 -9.34 -9.41
C LYS A 48 -2.11 -8.11 -8.54
N TRP A 49 -1.78 -8.25 -7.26
CA TRP A 49 -1.82 -7.14 -6.31
C TRP A 49 -0.42 -6.62 -6.04
N PHE A 50 -0.33 -5.29 -5.99
CA PHE A 50 0.91 -4.57 -5.78
C PHE A 50 0.78 -3.61 -4.61
N LEU A 51 1.87 -3.46 -3.86
CA LEU A 51 2.05 -2.42 -2.86
C LEU A 51 3.23 -1.55 -3.29
N GLY A 52 2.97 -0.28 -3.53
CA GLY A 52 3.99 0.69 -3.91
C GLY A 52 4.21 1.75 -2.86
N THR A 53 5.47 2.04 -2.57
CA THR A 53 5.87 3.16 -1.71
C THR A 53 6.05 4.42 -2.55
N TRP A 54 5.95 5.59 -1.92
CA TRP A 54 6.26 6.86 -2.59
C TRP A 54 7.76 7.03 -2.91
N GLY A 55 8.61 6.16 -2.35
CA GLY A 55 10.04 6.09 -2.67
C GLY A 55 10.36 5.28 -3.94
N GLY A 56 9.35 4.83 -4.70
CA GLY A 56 9.54 4.06 -5.92
C GLY A 56 9.85 2.58 -5.70
N LEU A 57 9.55 2.05 -4.51
CA LEU A 57 9.70 0.62 -4.24
C LEU A 57 8.35 -0.08 -4.42
N LEU A 58 8.38 -1.22 -5.10
CA LEU A 58 7.18 -2.00 -5.41
C LEU A 58 7.32 -3.43 -4.86
N TYR A 59 6.20 -3.98 -4.38
CA TYR A 59 6.14 -5.33 -3.83
C TYR A 59 4.92 -6.07 -4.34
N HIS A 60 5.10 -7.35 -4.66
CA HIS A 60 4.00 -8.28 -4.87
C HIS A 60 3.32 -8.58 -3.55
N VAL A 61 1.99 -8.53 -3.55
CA VAL A 61 1.14 -9.02 -2.47
C VAL A 61 0.18 -10.06 -3.04
N LYS A 62 -0.07 -11.11 -2.25
CA LYS A 62 -0.73 -12.33 -2.72
C LYS A 62 -2.14 -12.09 -3.27
N ASP A 63 -2.92 -11.31 -2.53
CA ASP A 63 -4.32 -11.02 -2.79
C ASP A 63 -4.73 -9.79 -1.97
N ALA A 64 -5.96 -9.33 -2.15
CA ALA A 64 -6.50 -8.14 -1.51
C ALA A 64 -6.66 -8.26 0.02
N GLU A 65 -6.96 -9.45 0.54
CA GLU A 65 -7.08 -9.68 1.99
C GLU A 65 -5.70 -9.61 2.66
N PHE A 66 -4.72 -10.23 2.02
CA PHE A 66 -3.32 -10.16 2.41
C PHE A 66 -2.79 -8.73 2.31
N ALA A 67 -3.11 -8.00 1.24
CA ALA A 67 -2.73 -6.60 1.07
C ALA A 67 -3.23 -5.73 2.23
N SER A 68 -4.48 -5.94 2.65
CA SER A 68 -5.06 -5.24 3.80
C SER A 68 -4.35 -5.59 5.11
N THR A 69 -3.97 -6.85 5.31
CA THR A 69 -3.22 -7.32 6.48
C THR A 69 -1.83 -6.67 6.56
N VAL A 70 -1.10 -6.65 5.44
CA VAL A 70 0.22 -6.00 5.34
C VAL A 70 0.08 -4.50 5.61
N ALA A 71 -0.91 -3.85 5.00
CA ALA A 71 -1.16 -2.43 5.17
C ALA A 71 -1.40 -2.06 6.64
N ILE A 72 -2.30 -2.78 7.32
CA ILE A 72 -2.60 -2.56 8.74
C ILE A 72 -1.36 -2.77 9.61
N ALA A 73 -0.58 -3.82 9.35
CA ALA A 73 0.63 -4.10 10.13
C ALA A 73 1.67 -2.98 9.98
N TRP A 74 1.86 -2.47 8.77
CA TRP A 74 2.82 -1.40 8.51
C TRP A 74 2.36 -0.05 9.09
N LEU A 75 1.08 0.28 8.93
CA LEU A 75 0.50 1.50 9.50
C LEU A 75 0.50 1.48 11.03
N ARG A 76 0.25 0.33 11.67
CA ARG A 76 0.38 0.21 13.14
C ARG A 76 1.79 0.51 13.65
N LYS A 77 2.81 0.14 12.87
CA LYS A 77 4.21 0.32 13.28
C LYS A 77 4.70 1.75 13.07
N ASN A 78 4.25 2.41 12.00
CA ASN A 78 4.81 3.70 11.57
C ASN A 78 3.75 4.80 11.32
N SER A 79 2.56 4.75 11.92
CA SER A 79 1.41 5.60 11.55
C SER A 79 1.75 7.08 11.29
N SER A 80 2.55 7.71 12.15
CA SER A 80 2.91 9.12 12.09
C SER A 80 4.23 9.44 11.37
N LYS A 81 4.97 8.42 10.90
CA LYS A 81 6.30 8.58 10.30
C LYS A 81 6.27 8.37 8.80
N THR A 82 6.74 9.35 8.05
CA THR A 82 7.00 9.17 6.62
C THR A 82 8.18 8.21 6.44
N VAL A 83 7.92 7.05 5.85
CA VAL A 83 8.93 6.03 5.54
C VAL A 83 8.90 5.73 4.04
N SER A 84 10.08 5.67 3.42
CA SER A 84 10.22 5.40 1.98
C SER A 84 10.17 3.92 1.64
N ASP A 85 10.30 3.05 2.64
CA ASP A 85 10.43 1.61 2.48
C ASP A 85 9.72 0.85 3.62
N ILE A 86 9.26 -0.36 3.33
CA ILE A 86 8.70 -1.29 4.30
C ILE A 86 9.84 -1.81 5.20
N ASP A 87 9.56 -1.87 6.51
CA ASP A 87 10.51 -2.44 7.48
C ASP A 87 10.92 -3.86 7.09
N VAL A 88 12.22 -4.16 7.22
CA VAL A 88 12.77 -5.50 6.94
C VAL A 88 12.02 -6.61 7.69
N GLU A 89 11.63 -6.35 8.94
CA GLU A 89 10.83 -7.26 9.75
C GLU A 89 9.50 -7.62 9.08
N LEU A 90 8.81 -6.63 8.52
CA LEU A 90 7.52 -6.82 7.86
C LEU A 90 7.70 -7.51 6.50
N LYS A 91 8.75 -7.15 5.76
CA LYS A 91 9.12 -7.85 4.52
C LYS A 91 9.34 -9.33 4.77
N THR A 92 10.11 -9.69 5.80
CA THR A 92 10.36 -11.09 6.18
C THR A 92 9.08 -11.76 6.67
N ARG A 93 8.35 -11.13 7.59
CA ARG A 93 7.11 -11.67 8.17
C ARG A 93 6.07 -12.01 7.11
N PHE A 94 5.92 -11.15 6.10
CA PHE A 94 4.94 -11.30 5.03
C PHE A 94 5.52 -11.89 3.75
N SER A 95 6.81 -12.25 3.74
CA SER A 95 7.49 -12.77 2.55
C SER A 95 7.25 -11.90 1.32
N LEU A 96 7.34 -10.56 1.48
CA LEU A 96 7.12 -9.61 0.40
C LEU A 96 8.24 -9.74 -0.62
N LEU A 97 7.85 -10.02 -1.87
CA LEU A 97 8.78 -10.10 -2.98
C LEU A 97 8.82 -8.74 -3.68
N PRO A 98 10.02 -8.20 -3.97
CA PRO A 98 10.12 -6.99 -4.77
C PRO A 98 9.52 -7.24 -6.15
N ALA A 99 8.81 -6.23 -6.65
CA ALA A 99 8.38 -6.13 -8.04
C ALA A 99 9.11 -4.95 -8.69
N ASN A 100 9.07 -4.86 -10.01
CA ASN A 100 9.57 -3.70 -10.76
C ASN A 100 8.44 -3.02 -11.56
N ASP A 101 8.74 -1.84 -12.10
CA ASP A 101 7.78 -1.03 -12.84
C ASP A 101 7.32 -1.72 -14.13
N ASP A 102 8.20 -2.45 -14.83
CA ASP A 102 7.82 -3.22 -16.02
C ASP A 102 6.77 -4.29 -15.67
N GLU A 103 6.94 -5.01 -14.55
CA GLU A 103 5.96 -5.98 -14.07
C GLU A 103 4.61 -5.34 -13.71
N PHE A 104 4.57 -4.06 -13.37
CA PHE A 104 3.36 -3.32 -13.03
C PHE A 104 2.66 -2.73 -14.25
N ASP A 105 3.46 -2.18 -15.17
CA ASP A 105 2.99 -1.49 -16.37
C ASP A 105 2.60 -2.48 -17.50
N ASP A 106 3.25 -3.64 -17.58
CA ASP A 106 2.97 -4.69 -18.58
C ASP A 106 1.74 -5.56 -18.25
N GLN A 107 0.88 -5.13 -17.31
CA GLN A 107 -0.34 -5.86 -16.89
C GLN A 107 -1.62 -5.36 -17.57
#